data_AF-A0A819ZU57-F1
#
_entry.id   AF-A0A819ZU57-F1
#
_cell.length_a   1.000
_cell.length_b   1.000
_cell.length_c   1.000
_cell.angle_alpha   90.00
_cell.angle_beta   90.00
_cell.angle_gamma   90.00
#
_symmetry.space_group_name_H-M   'P 1'
#
loop_
_entity.id
_entity.type
_entity.pdbx_description
1 polymer ?
#
loop_
_entity_poly.entity_id
_entity_poly.type
_entity_poly.pdbx_seq_one_letter_code
_entity_poly.pdbx_strand_id
1 'polypeptide(L)'
;MLFNRTKYFRFISEIFLQQRRSYTEIRQLEELQRLYDLLKHESLSSTHGYSKKMDPNGIFSNNELDLQKIKVYGFDFDYTLARYKPALHSLIYDNAKTFLVKNLRYPDQLMNFCFRPGMGARGLHLDIKRGWLMKVDSYHNIQLGTVYRGMNAIPDDEVIAAHHGTKLSVDVVGYLGRTTNMFQFVDIFSIPEITLLRDVTQYFIDNGIPFGSEYVHYDVSEAVAAFHKSGMMHQIVGEDVETYFEENVRLKPFLQRLHDGNKQIFLITNSTYWYVNRGMTYLLGDNWRDFFDVIICQARKPSFFG
;
A
#
# COMPACT_ATOMS: atom_id res chain seq x y z
N MET A 1 4.23 15.81 23.37
CA MET A 1 5.19 15.91 24.50
C MET A 1 6.59 16.00 23.92
N LEU A 2 7.31 17.06 24.30
CA LEU A 2 8.58 17.47 23.73
C LEU A 2 9.67 16.41 23.93
N PHE A 3 10.27 16.01 22.81
CA PHE A 3 11.49 15.20 22.77
C PHE A 3 12.61 16.01 23.42
N ASN A 4 13.11 15.57 24.58
CA ASN A 4 14.22 16.25 25.26
C ASN A 4 15.53 15.90 24.54
N ARG A 5 15.76 16.53 23.37
CA ARG A 5 16.93 16.38 22.49
C ARG A 5 18.27 16.60 23.21
N THR A 6 18.25 17.29 24.35
CA THR A 6 19.42 17.65 25.16
C THR A 6 20.13 16.47 25.81
N LYS A 7 19.43 15.38 26.17
CA LYS A 7 20.06 14.21 26.80
C LYS A 7 20.78 13.30 25.80
N TYR A 8 20.19 13.11 24.62
CA TYR A 8 20.76 12.25 23.58
C TYR A 8 22.01 12.89 22.95
N PHE A 9 21.99 14.21 22.72
CA PHE A 9 23.15 14.93 22.18
C PHE A 9 24.29 15.09 23.20
N ARG A 10 24.02 15.28 24.50
CA ARG A 10 25.08 15.31 25.52
C ARG A 10 25.83 13.99 25.61
N PHE A 11 25.13 12.86 25.57
CA PHE A 11 25.74 11.53 25.67
C PHE A 11 26.63 11.21 24.47
N ILE A 12 26.17 11.53 23.25
CA ILE A 12 26.98 11.36 22.02
C ILE A 12 28.19 12.31 22.01
N SER A 13 28.05 13.54 22.53
CA SER A 13 29.16 14.49 22.60
C SER A 13 30.24 14.10 23.60
N GLU A 14 29.88 13.49 24.74
CA GLU A 14 30.85 13.01 25.74
C GLU A 14 31.64 11.80 25.23
N ILE A 15 31.01 10.93 24.44
CA ILE A 15 31.67 9.79 23.77
C ILE A 15 32.63 10.28 22.68
N PHE A 16 32.23 11.28 21.89
CA PHE A 16 33.07 11.83 20.82
C PHE A 16 34.27 12.65 21.34
N LEU A 17 34.13 13.34 22.49
CA LEU A 17 35.21 14.15 23.07
C LEU A 17 36.27 13.33 23.82
N GLN A 18 35.98 12.09 24.21
CA GLN A 18 36.96 11.20 24.85
C GLN A 18 37.90 10.48 23.87
N GLN A 19 37.63 10.50 22.55
CA GLN A 19 38.49 9.86 21.55
C GLN A 19 39.45 10.86 20.87
N ARG A 20 40.39 11.38 21.66
CA ARG A 20 41.72 11.76 21.16
C ARG A 20 42.77 11.01 21.95
N ARG A 21 42.98 9.73 21.60
CA ARG A 21 44.29 9.06 21.62
C ARG A 21 44.17 7.63 21.07
N SER A 22 45.16 7.33 20.25
CA SER A 22 45.49 6.13 19.47
C SER A 22 45.31 4.75 20.12
N TYR A 23 45.17 3.76 19.23
CA TYR A 23 45.38 2.29 19.39
C TYR A 23 44.28 1.49 20.09
N THR A 24 43.33 0.92 19.31
CA THR A 24 42.82 -0.48 19.38
C THR A 24 41.64 -0.70 18.42
N GLU A 25 41.91 -0.91 17.11
CA GLU A 25 40.84 -1.05 16.11
C GLU A 25 40.11 -2.42 16.13
N ILE A 26 40.68 -3.47 16.72
CA ILE A 26 40.07 -4.82 16.71
C ILE A 26 39.12 -5.03 17.90
N ARG A 27 39.43 -4.48 19.08
CA ARG A 27 38.54 -4.58 20.27
C ARG A 27 37.27 -3.76 20.12
N GLN A 28 37.35 -2.62 19.43
CA GLN A 28 36.20 -1.73 19.24
C GLN A 28 35.10 -2.33 18.38
N LEU A 29 35.45 -3.19 17.41
CA LEU A 29 34.49 -3.79 16.48
C LEU A 29 33.66 -4.91 17.13
N GLU A 30 34.31 -5.80 17.89
CA GLU A 30 33.60 -6.81 18.68
C GLU A 30 32.75 -6.16 19.78
N GLU A 31 33.23 -5.10 20.41
CA GLU A 31 32.51 -4.36 21.45
C GLU A 31 31.32 -3.59 20.87
N LEU A 32 31.47 -2.99 19.68
CA LEU A 32 30.37 -2.38 18.91
C LEU A 32 29.35 -3.42 18.47
N GLN A 33 29.79 -4.58 18.00
CA GLN A 33 28.90 -5.67 17.61
C GLN A 33 28.12 -6.19 18.81
N ARG A 34 28.79 -6.35 19.96
CA ARG A 34 28.16 -6.79 21.21
C ARG A 34 27.18 -5.76 21.76
N LEU A 35 27.52 -4.47 21.69
CA LEU A 35 26.61 -3.36 22.03
C LEU A 35 25.42 -3.30 21.08
N TYR A 36 25.63 -3.51 19.78
CA TYR A 36 24.57 -3.59 18.79
C TYR A 36 23.63 -4.77 19.07
N ASP A 37 24.17 -5.95 19.34
CA ASP A 37 23.38 -7.15 19.65
C ASP A 37 22.61 -6.99 20.97
N LEU A 38 23.23 -6.40 22.01
CA LEU A 38 22.55 -6.04 23.26
C LEU A 38 21.41 -5.06 23.02
N LEU A 39 21.64 -3.96 22.30
CA LEU A 39 20.62 -2.96 21.98
C LEU A 39 19.52 -3.52 21.07
N LYS A 40 19.87 -4.41 20.15
CA LYS A 40 18.91 -5.15 19.30
C LYS A 40 18.05 -6.06 20.17
N HIS A 41 18.64 -6.80 21.10
CA HIS A 41 17.92 -7.69 22.01
C HIS A 41 17.04 -6.89 22.99
N GLU A 42 17.52 -5.78 23.54
CA GLU A 42 16.73 -4.83 24.34
C GLU A 42 15.60 -4.19 23.53
N SER A 43 15.82 -3.82 22.26
CA SER A 43 14.78 -3.27 21.38
C SER A 43 13.71 -4.31 21.02
N LEU A 44 14.11 -5.57 20.83
CA LEU A 44 13.20 -6.70 20.56
C LEU A 44 12.43 -7.16 21.81
N SER A 45 13.04 -7.06 22.99
CA SER A 45 12.41 -7.40 24.28
C SER A 45 11.58 -6.24 24.86
N SER A 46 11.88 -4.99 24.49
CA SER A 46 11.08 -3.80 24.77
C SER A 46 9.95 -3.59 23.76
N THR A 47 9.27 -4.66 23.36
CA THR A 47 7.92 -4.60 22.75
C THR A 47 6.92 -3.83 23.64
N HIS A 48 7.28 -3.56 24.90
CA HIS A 48 6.57 -2.67 25.82
C HIS A 48 6.70 -1.16 25.49
N GLY A 49 7.56 -0.73 24.56
CA GLY A 49 7.76 0.69 24.20
C GLY A 49 6.91 1.19 23.03
N TYR A 50 6.48 0.31 22.12
CA TYR A 50 5.55 0.63 21.03
C TYR A 50 4.09 0.33 21.38
N SER A 51 3.82 -0.03 22.64
CA SER A 51 2.53 -0.56 23.08
C SER A 51 1.45 0.49 23.38
N LYS A 52 1.70 1.78 23.12
CA LYS A 52 0.56 2.72 23.13
C LYS A 52 -0.26 2.39 21.89
N LYS A 53 -1.27 1.53 22.06
CA LYS A 53 -2.28 1.24 21.03
C LYS A 53 -2.63 2.58 20.39
N MET A 54 -2.26 2.75 19.13
CA MET A 54 -2.62 3.94 18.39
C MET A 54 -4.14 4.05 18.48
N ASP A 55 -4.64 5.25 18.78
CA ASP A 55 -6.07 5.48 18.75
C ASP A 55 -6.54 5.24 17.30
N PRO A 56 -7.41 4.24 17.04
CA PRO A 56 -7.91 3.99 15.69
C PRO A 56 -8.75 5.15 15.14
N ASN A 57 -9.16 6.10 16.00
CA ASN A 57 -9.83 7.34 15.60
C ASN A 57 -8.90 8.57 15.64
N GLY A 58 -7.61 8.38 15.92
CA GLY A 58 -6.63 9.46 15.97
C GLY A 58 -6.39 10.08 14.60
N ILE A 59 -6.31 11.41 14.56
CA ILE A 59 -5.87 12.16 13.37
C ILE A 59 -4.37 12.46 13.55
N PHE A 60 -3.55 11.97 12.62
CA PHE A 60 -2.10 12.15 12.65
C PHE A 60 -1.68 13.26 11.68
N SER A 61 -0.83 14.17 12.13
CA SER A 61 -0.32 15.28 11.33
C SER A 61 1.15 15.10 10.98
N ASN A 62 1.46 15.24 9.69
CA ASN A 62 2.85 15.35 9.21
C ASN A 62 3.30 16.81 9.17
N ASN A 63 2.38 17.71 8.82
CA ASN A 63 2.58 19.16 8.73
C ASN A 63 1.49 19.89 9.54
N GLU A 64 1.77 21.13 9.92
CA GLU A 64 0.77 22.00 10.55
C GLU A 64 -0.33 22.38 9.54
N LEU A 65 -1.58 22.22 9.95
CA LEU A 65 -2.75 22.59 9.16
C LEU A 65 -3.81 23.20 10.07
N ASP A 66 -4.15 24.46 9.79
CA ASP A 66 -5.20 25.18 10.50
C ASP A 66 -6.55 24.99 9.78
N LEU A 67 -7.36 24.05 10.30
CA LEU A 67 -8.68 23.72 9.75
C LEU A 67 -9.67 24.90 9.80
N GLN A 68 -9.44 25.91 10.63
CA GLN A 68 -10.29 27.11 10.66
C GLN A 68 -10.15 27.90 9.35
N LYS A 69 -8.94 27.97 8.80
CA LYS A 69 -8.61 28.70 7.55
C LYS A 69 -9.05 27.96 6.29
N ILE A 70 -9.27 26.64 6.36
CA ILE A 70 -9.72 25.85 5.22
C ILE A 70 -11.18 26.19 4.91
N LYS A 71 -11.44 26.71 3.72
CA LYS A 71 -12.80 27.08 3.26
C LYS A 71 -13.47 25.97 2.46
N VAL A 72 -12.68 25.17 1.75
CA VAL A 72 -13.15 24.18 0.79
C VAL A 72 -12.57 22.82 1.13
N TYR A 73 -13.42 21.79 1.19
CA TYR A 73 -13.07 20.40 1.44
C TYR A 73 -13.37 19.57 0.18
N GLY A 74 -12.34 18.96 -0.38
CA GLY A 74 -12.46 18.05 -1.52
C GLY A 74 -12.36 16.59 -1.07
N PHE A 75 -13.28 15.75 -1.54
CA PHE A 75 -13.28 14.32 -1.25
C PHE A 75 -13.13 13.50 -2.53
N ASP A 76 -12.35 12.43 -2.46
CA ASP A 76 -12.45 11.32 -3.41
C ASP A 76 -13.64 10.42 -3.03
N PHE A 77 -14.11 9.61 -3.97
CA PHE A 77 -15.15 8.62 -3.72
C PHE A 77 -14.55 7.30 -3.21
N ASP A 78 -13.85 6.58 -4.08
CA ASP A 78 -13.36 5.23 -3.85
C ASP A 78 -12.28 5.18 -2.75
N TYR A 79 -12.47 4.28 -1.76
CA TYR A 79 -11.65 4.15 -0.56
C TYR A 79 -11.50 5.42 0.31
N THR A 80 -12.28 6.49 0.03
CA THR A 80 -12.29 7.73 0.82
C THR A 80 -13.65 7.95 1.46
N LEU A 81 -14.69 8.23 0.68
CA LEU A 81 -16.07 8.29 1.18
C LEU A 81 -16.69 6.88 1.21
N ALA A 82 -16.54 6.14 0.10
CA ALA A 82 -16.97 4.77 -0.02
C ALA A 82 -15.84 3.82 0.40
N ARG A 83 -15.99 3.24 1.58
CA ARG A 83 -15.08 2.19 2.05
C ARG A 83 -15.61 0.83 1.60
N TYR A 84 -14.72 -0.03 1.13
CA TYR A 84 -15.09 -1.34 0.62
C TYR A 84 -14.87 -2.45 1.64
N LYS A 85 -15.79 -3.41 1.67
CA LYS A 85 -15.66 -4.69 2.36
C LYS A 85 -14.63 -5.59 1.65
N PRO A 86 -14.06 -6.59 2.36
CA PRO A 86 -13.13 -7.55 1.76
C PRO A 86 -13.67 -8.32 0.55
N ALA A 87 -15.00 -8.40 0.39
CA ALA A 87 -15.66 -9.02 -0.77
C ALA A 87 -15.20 -8.42 -2.11
N LEU A 88 -14.87 -7.13 -2.17
CA LEU A 88 -14.35 -6.49 -3.38
C LEU A 88 -13.00 -7.12 -3.80
N HIS A 89 -12.13 -7.42 -2.84
CA HIS A 89 -10.83 -8.00 -3.13
C HIS A 89 -10.96 -9.39 -3.75
N SER A 90 -11.87 -10.21 -3.23
CA SER A 90 -12.20 -11.50 -3.83
C SER A 90 -12.77 -11.35 -5.23
N LEU A 91 -13.69 -10.39 -5.45
CA LEU A 91 -14.27 -10.13 -6.75
C LEU A 91 -13.19 -9.78 -7.81
N ILE A 92 -12.27 -8.87 -7.47
CA ILE A 92 -11.19 -8.48 -8.38
C ILE A 92 -10.27 -9.68 -8.66
N TYR A 93 -9.89 -10.42 -7.62
CA TYR A 93 -9.04 -11.60 -7.73
C TYR A 93 -9.66 -12.66 -8.65
N ASP A 94 -10.92 -13.02 -8.41
CA ASP A 94 -11.59 -14.09 -9.16
C ASP A 94 -11.84 -13.71 -10.62
N ASN A 95 -12.16 -12.44 -10.91
CA ASN A 95 -12.28 -11.96 -12.28
C ASN A 95 -10.94 -11.97 -13.01
N ALA A 96 -9.87 -11.47 -12.38
CA ALA A 96 -8.54 -11.47 -12.97
C ALA A 96 -8.02 -12.90 -13.21
N LYS A 97 -8.17 -13.80 -12.23
CA LYS A 97 -7.87 -15.24 -12.37
C LYS A 97 -8.65 -15.87 -13.52
N THR A 98 -9.94 -15.58 -13.63
CA THR A 98 -10.78 -16.08 -14.73
C THR A 98 -10.29 -15.58 -16.09
N PHE A 99 -9.89 -14.32 -16.19
CA PHE A 99 -9.33 -13.74 -17.41
C PHE A 99 -8.01 -14.43 -17.81
N LEU A 100 -7.09 -14.64 -16.87
CA LEU A 100 -5.83 -15.36 -17.14
C LEU A 100 -6.09 -16.74 -17.75
N VAL A 101 -7.00 -17.52 -17.16
CA VAL A 101 -7.30 -18.88 -17.62
C VAL A 101 -8.04 -18.87 -18.95
N LYS A 102 -9.14 -18.11 -19.06
CA LYS A 102 -10.03 -18.18 -20.24
C LYS A 102 -9.50 -17.43 -21.45
N ASN A 103 -8.87 -16.27 -21.23
CA ASN A 103 -8.43 -15.37 -22.31
C ASN A 103 -6.95 -15.57 -22.63
N LEU A 104 -6.10 -15.70 -21.61
CA LEU A 104 -4.65 -15.83 -21.79
C LEU A 104 -4.15 -17.28 -21.73
N ARG A 105 -5.06 -18.26 -21.58
CA ARG A 105 -4.76 -19.71 -21.62
C ARG A 105 -3.77 -20.16 -20.55
N TYR A 106 -3.77 -19.50 -19.40
CA TYR A 106 -3.08 -20.00 -18.23
C TYR A 106 -3.72 -21.34 -17.77
N PRO A 107 -2.98 -22.19 -17.03
CA PRO A 107 -3.47 -23.51 -16.63
C PRO A 107 -4.81 -23.47 -15.86
N ASP A 108 -5.74 -24.35 -16.24
CA ASP A 108 -7.09 -24.40 -15.66
C ASP A 108 -7.07 -24.64 -14.14
N GLN A 109 -6.04 -25.31 -13.63
CA GLN A 109 -5.85 -25.58 -12.21
C GLN A 109 -5.75 -24.31 -11.37
N LEU A 110 -5.38 -23.17 -11.97
CA LEU A 110 -5.39 -21.88 -11.27
C LEU A 110 -6.78 -21.52 -10.75
N MET A 111 -7.86 -21.99 -11.39
CA MET A 111 -9.23 -21.74 -10.94
C MET A 111 -9.53 -22.28 -9.54
N ASN A 112 -8.73 -23.24 -9.05
CA ASN A 112 -8.86 -23.81 -7.70
C ASN A 112 -8.36 -22.87 -6.60
N PHE A 113 -7.60 -21.82 -6.94
CA PHE A 113 -7.15 -20.84 -5.97
C PHE A 113 -8.26 -19.85 -5.60
N CYS A 114 -8.24 -19.36 -4.36
CA CYS A 114 -9.14 -18.32 -3.86
C CYS A 114 -8.33 -17.18 -3.23
N PHE A 115 -8.91 -15.98 -3.21
CA PHE A 115 -8.27 -14.84 -2.56
C PHE A 115 -8.10 -15.10 -1.06
N ARG A 116 -6.87 -14.91 -0.57
CA ARG A 116 -6.52 -15.05 0.86
C ARG A 116 -6.06 -13.69 1.41
N PRO A 117 -6.82 -13.10 2.36
CA PRO A 117 -6.40 -11.87 3.03
C PRO A 117 -5.03 -12.03 3.71
N GLY A 118 -4.24 -10.95 3.72
CA GLY A 118 -2.92 -10.93 4.35
C GLY A 118 -1.79 -11.57 3.54
N MET A 119 -2.07 -12.12 2.34
CA MET A 119 -1.04 -12.64 1.44
C MET A 119 -0.24 -11.55 0.69
N GLY A 120 -0.73 -10.31 0.72
CA GLY A 120 -0.10 -9.13 0.16
C GLY A 120 -0.34 -7.90 1.03
N ALA A 121 0.47 -6.87 0.82
CA ALA A 121 0.36 -5.59 1.53
C ALA A 121 0.48 -4.43 0.54
N ARG A 122 -0.22 -3.34 0.82
CA ARG A 122 -0.09 -2.09 0.06
C ARG A 122 1.34 -1.54 0.20
N GLY A 123 1.89 -1.03 -0.90
CA GLY A 123 3.20 -0.39 -0.97
C GLY A 123 4.37 -1.34 -1.20
N LEU A 124 4.11 -2.63 -1.43
CA LEU A 124 5.14 -3.58 -1.86
C LEU A 124 5.72 -3.17 -3.21
N HIS A 125 7.00 -3.48 -3.39
CA HIS A 125 7.71 -3.33 -4.64
C HIS A 125 7.94 -4.70 -5.27
N LEU A 126 7.84 -4.75 -6.60
CA LEU A 126 8.14 -5.93 -7.40
C LEU A 126 9.40 -5.65 -8.24
N ASP A 127 10.46 -6.42 -8.01
CA ASP A 127 11.51 -6.58 -9.03
C ASP A 127 10.91 -7.44 -10.15
N ILE A 128 10.57 -6.80 -11.26
CA ILE A 128 9.84 -7.40 -12.38
C ILE A 128 10.67 -8.52 -13.02
N LYS A 129 11.99 -8.32 -13.16
CA LYS A 129 12.88 -9.29 -13.82
C LYS A 129 13.04 -10.55 -13.00
N ARG A 130 13.14 -10.42 -11.68
CA ARG A 130 13.29 -11.56 -10.76
C ARG A 130 11.97 -12.16 -10.29
N GLY A 131 10.89 -11.40 -10.40
CA GLY A 131 9.59 -11.75 -9.82
C GLY A 131 9.61 -11.71 -8.29
N TRP A 132 10.39 -10.80 -7.71
CA TRP A 132 10.55 -10.70 -6.25
C TRP A 132 9.70 -9.57 -5.69
N LEU A 133 8.78 -9.92 -4.80
CA LEU A 133 8.02 -8.97 -4.00
C LEU A 133 8.84 -8.62 -2.75
N MET A 134 8.96 -7.34 -2.42
CA MET A 134 9.75 -6.87 -1.29
C MET A 134 9.17 -5.60 -0.68
N LYS A 135 9.49 -5.37 0.59
CA LYS A 135 9.25 -4.08 1.23
C LYS A 135 10.51 -3.22 1.12
N VAL A 136 10.31 -1.97 0.72
CA VAL A 136 11.37 -0.97 0.60
C VAL A 136 11.00 0.20 1.50
N ASP A 137 11.96 0.73 2.26
CA ASP A 137 11.74 1.89 3.13
C ASP A 137 11.78 3.23 2.36
N SER A 138 11.49 4.33 3.07
CA SER A 138 11.54 5.69 2.51
C SER A 138 12.93 6.13 2.04
N TYR A 139 13.98 5.43 2.47
CA TYR A 139 15.35 5.66 2.04
C TYR A 139 15.76 4.67 0.95
N HIS A 140 14.84 3.95 0.32
CA HIS A 140 15.13 2.97 -0.72
C HIS A 140 15.99 1.78 -0.27
N ASN A 141 15.99 1.44 1.03
CA ASN A 141 16.60 0.20 1.49
C ASN A 141 15.57 -0.93 1.44
N ILE A 142 15.97 -2.04 0.84
CA ILE A 142 15.26 -3.31 0.92
C ILE A 142 15.21 -3.73 2.39
N GLN A 143 14.01 -4.00 2.88
CA GLN A 143 13.82 -4.57 4.21
C GLN A 143 14.08 -6.07 4.11
N LEU A 144 15.26 -6.49 4.57
CA LEU A 144 15.66 -7.89 4.64
C LEU A 144 14.63 -8.73 5.43
N GLY A 145 14.49 -10.00 5.06
CA GLY A 145 13.43 -10.89 5.55
C GLY A 145 12.02 -10.61 5.00
N THR A 146 11.85 -9.62 4.11
CA THR A 146 10.55 -9.33 3.47
C THR A 146 10.51 -9.66 1.98
N VAL A 147 11.56 -10.29 1.44
CA VAL A 147 11.68 -10.59 0.02
C VAL A 147 11.15 -11.98 -0.29
N TYR A 148 10.22 -12.08 -1.23
CA TYR A 148 9.55 -13.33 -1.60
C TYR A 148 9.45 -13.48 -3.11
N ARG A 149 9.62 -14.72 -3.59
CA ARG A 149 9.27 -15.13 -4.96
C ARG A 149 8.15 -16.15 -4.87
N GLY A 150 6.96 -15.79 -5.34
CA GLY A 150 5.76 -16.55 -4.99
C GLY A 150 5.61 -16.61 -3.47
N MET A 151 5.49 -17.79 -2.89
CA MET A 151 5.38 -17.99 -1.44
C MET A 151 6.71 -18.25 -0.76
N ASN A 152 7.79 -18.40 -1.52
CA ASN A 152 9.11 -18.73 -0.98
C ASN A 152 9.85 -17.46 -0.58
N ALA A 153 10.33 -17.43 0.67
CA ALA A 153 11.22 -16.37 1.13
C ALA A 153 12.57 -16.49 0.43
N ILE A 154 13.14 -15.36 0.02
CA ILE A 154 14.49 -15.31 -0.55
C ILE A 154 15.49 -15.04 0.59
N PRO A 155 16.57 -15.84 0.71
CA PRO A 155 17.62 -15.61 1.69
C PRO A 155 18.26 -14.22 1.57
N ASP A 156 18.55 -13.59 2.71
CA ASP A 156 19.05 -12.21 2.73
C ASP A 156 20.40 -12.04 2.01
N ASP A 157 21.27 -13.04 2.07
CA ASP A 157 22.54 -13.08 1.34
C ASP A 157 22.34 -13.11 -0.18
N GLU A 158 21.35 -13.86 -0.66
CA GLU A 158 20.95 -13.85 -2.08
C GLU A 158 20.39 -12.48 -2.50
N VAL A 159 19.56 -11.86 -1.66
CA VAL A 159 19.03 -10.51 -1.91
C VAL A 159 20.16 -9.49 -2.01
N ILE A 160 21.09 -9.49 -1.06
CA ILE A 160 22.22 -8.57 -1.03
C ILE A 160 23.10 -8.76 -2.26
N ALA A 161 23.40 -10.01 -2.63
CA ALA A 161 24.20 -10.32 -3.81
C ALA A 161 23.51 -9.85 -5.10
N ALA A 162 22.21 -10.09 -5.24
CA ALA A 162 21.42 -9.76 -6.42
C ALA A 162 21.25 -8.25 -6.65
N HIS A 163 21.20 -7.46 -5.57
CA HIS A 163 21.02 -6.00 -5.63
C HIS A 163 22.29 -5.20 -5.33
N HIS A 164 23.44 -5.87 -5.19
CA HIS A 164 24.73 -5.26 -4.84
C HIS A 164 24.68 -4.43 -3.55
N GLY A 165 23.98 -4.96 -2.54
CA GLY A 165 23.67 -4.28 -1.28
C GLY A 165 22.18 -4.25 -1.01
N THR A 166 21.78 -3.53 0.04
CA THR A 166 20.37 -3.33 0.40
C THR A 166 19.77 -2.05 -0.18
N LYS A 167 20.62 -1.12 -0.64
CA LYS A 167 20.21 0.20 -1.13
C LYS A 167 19.90 0.12 -2.63
N LEU A 168 18.65 0.37 -2.99
CA LEU A 168 18.25 0.54 -4.38
C LEU A 168 18.56 1.97 -4.85
N SER A 169 19.06 2.10 -6.08
CA SER A 169 19.26 3.42 -6.69
C SER A 169 17.92 4.06 -7.07
N VAL A 170 17.89 5.39 -7.14
CA VAL A 170 16.70 6.15 -7.56
C VAL A 170 16.28 5.75 -8.98
N ASP A 171 17.24 5.46 -9.87
CA ASP A 171 16.97 5.02 -11.24
C ASP A 171 16.31 3.65 -11.32
N VAL A 172 16.46 2.81 -10.28
CA VAL A 172 15.84 1.49 -10.19
C VAL A 172 14.43 1.58 -9.63
N VAL A 173 14.22 2.35 -8.56
CA VAL A 173 12.90 2.51 -7.93
C VAL A 173 11.98 3.43 -8.75
N GLY A 174 12.59 4.40 -9.45
CA GLY A 174 11.89 5.39 -10.27
C GLY A 174 11.25 6.50 -9.44
N TYR A 175 11.01 7.63 -10.10
CA TYR A 175 10.14 8.67 -9.55
C TYR A 175 8.70 8.15 -9.60
N LEU A 176 8.00 8.11 -8.46
CA LEU A 176 6.67 7.51 -8.28
C LEU A 176 6.62 5.97 -8.35
N GLY A 177 7.74 5.27 -8.15
CA GLY A 177 7.73 3.81 -7.95
C GLY A 177 7.48 3.01 -9.22
N ARG A 178 7.80 3.56 -10.40
CA ARG A 178 7.68 2.84 -11.68
C ARG A 178 8.93 3.04 -12.52
N THR A 179 9.60 1.93 -12.82
CA THR A 179 10.63 1.83 -13.84
C THR A 179 10.38 0.59 -14.69
N THR A 180 11.21 0.36 -15.70
CA THR A 180 11.16 -0.90 -16.47
C THR A 180 11.48 -2.12 -15.61
N ASN A 181 12.11 -1.94 -14.44
CA ASN A 181 12.62 -3.05 -13.63
C ASN A 181 11.92 -3.18 -12.27
N MET A 182 11.29 -2.11 -11.77
CA MET A 182 10.64 -2.07 -10.46
C MET A 182 9.23 -1.49 -10.56
N PHE A 183 8.27 -2.15 -9.92
CA PHE A 183 6.89 -1.68 -9.85
C PHE A 183 6.41 -1.60 -8.40
N GLN A 184 5.89 -0.44 -7.99
CA GLN A 184 5.30 -0.24 -6.67
C GLN A 184 3.77 -0.32 -6.70
N PHE A 185 3.21 -1.20 -5.87
CA PHE A 185 1.76 -1.36 -5.69
C PHE A 185 1.22 -0.33 -4.70
N VAL A 186 0.97 0.89 -5.17
CA VAL A 186 0.58 2.04 -4.33
C VAL A 186 -0.89 2.08 -3.93
N ASP A 187 -1.75 1.32 -4.61
CA ASP A 187 -3.20 1.34 -4.41
C ASP A 187 -3.66 0.15 -3.54
N ILE A 188 -4.75 0.33 -2.77
CA ILE A 188 -5.44 -0.76 -2.07
C ILE A 188 -6.06 -1.73 -3.08
N PHE A 189 -6.49 -1.26 -4.26
CA PHE A 189 -6.95 -2.11 -5.35
C PHE A 189 -5.88 -3.10 -5.86
N SER A 190 -4.59 -2.85 -5.56
CA SER A 190 -3.49 -3.72 -5.96
C SER A 190 -3.32 -4.95 -5.05
N ILE A 191 -3.98 -5.05 -3.90
CA ILE A 191 -3.83 -6.20 -3.00
C ILE A 191 -4.24 -7.53 -3.67
N PRO A 192 -5.40 -7.62 -4.34
CA PRO A 192 -5.76 -8.79 -5.16
C PRO A 192 -4.72 -9.13 -6.23
N GLU A 193 -4.18 -8.13 -6.90
CA GLU A 193 -3.16 -8.29 -7.95
C GLU A 193 -1.87 -8.91 -7.39
N ILE A 194 -1.39 -8.41 -6.24
CA ILE A 194 -0.23 -8.96 -5.54
C ILE A 194 -0.47 -10.43 -5.18
N THR A 195 -1.64 -10.74 -4.60
CA THR A 195 -1.97 -12.11 -4.21
C THR A 195 -2.03 -13.03 -5.42
N LEU A 196 -2.65 -12.59 -6.53
CA LEU A 196 -2.74 -13.38 -7.76
C LEU A 196 -1.37 -13.60 -8.39
N LEU A 197 -0.53 -12.56 -8.47
CA LEU A 197 0.85 -12.67 -8.93
C LEU A 197 1.61 -13.73 -8.14
N ARG A 198 1.43 -13.73 -6.82
CA ARG A 198 2.05 -14.67 -5.89
C ARG A 198 1.58 -16.10 -6.13
N ASP A 199 0.27 -16.32 -6.24
CA ASP A 199 -0.33 -17.64 -6.43
C ASP A 199 0.06 -18.22 -7.81
N VAL A 200 0.02 -17.43 -8.88
CA VAL A 200 0.44 -17.84 -10.23
C VAL A 200 1.94 -18.19 -10.26
N THR A 201 2.77 -17.33 -9.67
CA THR A 201 4.22 -17.58 -9.59
C THR A 201 4.52 -18.87 -8.83
N GLN A 202 3.86 -19.09 -7.70
CA GLN A 202 4.04 -20.30 -6.90
C GLN A 202 3.58 -21.53 -7.67
N TYR A 203 2.44 -21.47 -8.35
CA TYR A 203 1.93 -22.57 -9.16
C TYR A 203 2.94 -23.01 -10.23
N PHE A 204 3.55 -22.06 -10.94
CA PHE A 204 4.58 -22.40 -11.93
C PHE A 204 5.83 -23.01 -11.30
N ILE A 205 6.27 -22.50 -10.14
CA ILE A 205 7.41 -23.07 -9.40
C ILE A 205 7.11 -24.52 -8.98
N ASP A 206 5.96 -24.76 -8.36
CA ASP A 206 5.59 -26.08 -7.81
C ASP A 206 5.42 -27.14 -8.91
N ASN A 207 5.01 -26.72 -10.11
CA ASN A 207 4.80 -27.62 -11.25
C ASN A 207 5.99 -27.66 -12.22
N GLY A 208 7.10 -26.99 -11.90
CA GLY A 208 8.30 -26.96 -12.74
C GLY A 208 8.07 -26.35 -14.13
N ILE A 209 7.10 -25.45 -14.26
CA ILE A 209 6.78 -24.78 -15.53
C ILE A 209 7.78 -23.63 -15.73
N PRO A 210 8.53 -23.57 -16.84
CA PRO A 210 9.37 -22.42 -17.13
C PRO A 210 8.53 -21.18 -17.48
N PHE A 211 8.84 -20.03 -16.88
CA PHE A 211 8.15 -18.77 -17.15
C PHE A 211 9.10 -17.58 -17.01
N GLY A 212 8.79 -16.49 -17.71
CA GLY A 212 9.42 -15.19 -17.48
C GLY A 212 8.58 -14.37 -16.50
N SER A 213 9.17 -13.96 -15.37
CA SER A 213 8.47 -13.18 -14.33
C SER A 213 7.86 -11.87 -14.85
N GLU A 214 8.52 -11.25 -15.82
CA GLU A 214 8.04 -10.03 -16.49
C GLU A 214 6.71 -10.25 -17.22
N TYR A 215 6.59 -11.34 -17.98
CA TYR A 215 5.34 -11.67 -18.69
C TYR A 215 4.20 -11.98 -17.72
N VAL A 216 4.49 -12.74 -16.66
CA VAL A 216 3.49 -13.02 -15.61
C VAL A 216 3.01 -11.74 -14.95
N HIS A 217 3.91 -10.80 -14.66
CA HIS A 217 3.52 -9.49 -14.14
C HIS A 217 2.59 -8.75 -15.11
N TYR A 218 2.97 -8.63 -16.39
CA TYR A 218 2.16 -7.90 -17.36
C TYR A 218 0.80 -8.53 -17.59
N ASP A 219 0.72 -9.85 -17.70
CA ASP A 219 -0.54 -10.58 -17.88
C ASP A 219 -1.47 -10.41 -16.67
N VAL A 220 -0.94 -10.50 -15.45
CA VAL A 220 -1.71 -10.31 -14.21
C VAL A 220 -2.20 -8.86 -14.11
N SER A 221 -1.32 -7.88 -14.37
CA SER A 221 -1.69 -6.46 -14.37
C SER A 221 -2.72 -6.14 -15.45
N GLU A 222 -2.62 -6.75 -16.64
CA GLU A 222 -3.61 -6.62 -17.72
C GLU A 222 -4.95 -7.19 -17.29
N ALA A 223 -4.98 -8.40 -16.71
CA ALA A 223 -6.21 -9.04 -16.25
C ALA A 223 -6.98 -8.17 -15.24
N VAL A 224 -6.27 -7.61 -14.26
CA VAL A 224 -6.86 -6.68 -13.28
C VAL A 224 -7.30 -5.38 -13.96
N ALA A 225 -6.47 -4.81 -14.83
CA ALA A 225 -6.79 -3.58 -15.54
C ALA A 225 -8.00 -3.74 -16.47
N ALA A 226 -8.15 -4.87 -17.14
CA ALA A 226 -9.28 -5.17 -18.03
C ALA A 226 -10.61 -5.18 -17.26
N PHE A 227 -10.62 -5.73 -16.04
CA PHE A 227 -11.81 -5.73 -15.19
C PHE A 227 -12.23 -4.30 -14.77
N HIS A 228 -11.27 -3.43 -14.47
CA HIS A 228 -11.54 -2.04 -14.13
C HIS A 228 -11.96 -1.20 -15.36
N LYS A 229 -11.23 -1.33 -16.47
CA LYS A 229 -11.44 -0.54 -17.69
C LYS A 229 -12.72 -0.91 -18.42
N SER A 230 -13.17 -2.17 -18.34
CA SER A 230 -14.45 -2.61 -18.91
C SER A 230 -15.66 -1.99 -18.21
N GLY A 231 -15.49 -1.44 -17.00
CA GLY A 231 -16.59 -0.94 -16.17
C GLY A 231 -17.36 -2.05 -15.44
N MET A 232 -17.01 -3.32 -15.66
CA MET A 232 -17.71 -4.46 -15.08
C MET A 232 -17.62 -4.47 -13.54
N MET A 233 -16.47 -4.07 -12.98
CA MET A 233 -16.35 -3.89 -11.53
C MET A 233 -17.40 -2.91 -10.99
N HIS A 234 -17.50 -1.72 -11.57
CA HIS A 234 -18.48 -0.72 -11.14
C HIS A 234 -19.91 -1.22 -11.33
N GLN A 235 -20.18 -1.96 -12.40
CA GLN A 235 -21.49 -2.53 -12.64
C GLN A 235 -21.88 -3.52 -11.53
N ILE A 236 -21.06 -4.56 -11.31
CA ILE A 236 -21.33 -5.61 -10.31
C ILE A 236 -21.49 -4.98 -8.91
N VAL A 237 -20.58 -4.07 -8.56
CA VAL A 237 -20.63 -3.42 -7.24
C VAL A 237 -21.81 -2.46 -7.13
N GLY A 238 -22.15 -1.72 -8.18
CA GLY A 238 -23.25 -0.75 -8.18
C GLY A 238 -24.63 -1.40 -8.16
N GLU A 239 -24.73 -2.65 -8.64
CA GLU A 239 -25.94 -3.47 -8.56
C GLU A 239 -26.16 -4.07 -7.17
N ASP A 240 -25.09 -4.34 -6.41
CA ASP A 240 -25.14 -4.91 -5.05
C ASP A 240 -24.21 -4.16 -4.07
N VAL A 241 -24.51 -2.88 -3.86
CA VAL A 241 -23.69 -2.00 -2.99
C VAL A 241 -23.58 -2.48 -1.55
N GLU A 242 -24.59 -3.18 -1.03
CA GLU A 242 -24.63 -3.69 0.34
C GLU A 242 -23.56 -4.76 0.58
N THR A 243 -23.33 -5.65 -0.38
CA THR A 243 -22.28 -6.67 -0.27
C THR A 243 -20.88 -6.07 -0.26
N TYR A 244 -20.65 -4.97 -0.98
CA TYR A 244 -19.31 -4.45 -1.24
C TYR A 244 -18.94 -3.19 -0.47
N PHE A 245 -19.88 -2.36 -0.01
CA PHE A 245 -19.58 -1.17 0.79
C PHE A 245 -19.72 -1.43 2.29
N GLU A 246 -18.81 -0.82 3.06
CA GLU A 246 -18.92 -0.71 4.51
C GLU A 246 -19.88 0.42 4.87
N GLU A 247 -20.80 0.15 5.79
CA GLU A 247 -21.64 1.19 6.35
C GLU A 247 -20.82 2.16 7.21
N ASN A 248 -21.11 3.45 7.07
CA ASN A 248 -20.48 4.48 7.89
C ASN A 248 -21.49 5.50 8.40
N VAL A 249 -22.13 5.16 9.51
CA VAL A 249 -23.11 6.02 10.19
C VAL A 249 -22.57 7.39 10.61
N ARG A 250 -21.24 7.55 10.68
CA ARG A 250 -20.59 8.82 11.05
C ARG A 250 -20.37 9.75 9.86
N LEU A 251 -20.50 9.26 8.62
CA LEU A 251 -20.22 10.06 7.43
C LEU A 251 -21.21 11.21 7.25
N LYS A 252 -22.52 10.91 7.31
CA LYS A 252 -23.57 11.93 7.15
C LYS A 252 -23.47 13.04 8.21
N PRO A 253 -23.36 12.74 9.52
CA PRO A 253 -23.11 13.79 10.52
C PRO A 253 -21.82 14.56 10.32
N PHE A 254 -20.78 13.93 9.76
CA PHE A 254 -19.52 14.62 9.48
C PHE A 254 -19.67 15.66 8.37
N LEU A 255 -20.30 15.30 7.25
CA LEU A 255 -20.59 16.24 6.16
C LEU A 255 -21.51 17.38 6.62
N GLN A 256 -22.53 17.06 7.44
CA GLN A 256 -23.39 18.09 8.03
C GLN A 256 -22.61 19.10 8.87
N ARG A 257 -21.67 18.65 9.71
CA ARG A 257 -20.83 19.56 10.50
C ARG A 257 -19.96 20.49 9.65
N LEU A 258 -19.49 20.02 8.49
CA LEU A 258 -18.74 20.88 7.56
C LEU A 258 -19.65 21.94 6.96
N HIS A 259 -20.85 21.54 6.53
CA HIS A 259 -21.86 22.47 6.01
C HIS A 259 -22.26 23.52 7.06
N ASP A 260 -22.60 23.10 8.29
CA ASP A 260 -22.94 24.00 9.40
C ASP A 260 -21.77 24.93 9.79
N GLY A 261 -20.54 24.50 9.53
CA GLY A 261 -19.32 25.28 9.68
C GLY A 261 -19.04 26.26 8.54
N ASN A 262 -20.01 26.49 7.64
CA ASN A 262 -19.88 27.30 6.43
C ASN A 262 -18.69 26.90 5.55
N LYS A 263 -18.42 25.59 5.45
CA LYS A 263 -17.40 25.04 4.56
C LYS A 263 -18.04 24.63 3.24
N GLN A 264 -17.38 24.95 2.13
CA GLN A 264 -17.75 24.43 0.82
C GLN A 264 -17.19 23.01 0.66
N ILE A 265 -17.95 22.14 0.03
CA ILE A 265 -17.63 20.72 -0.11
C ILE A 265 -17.75 20.32 -1.57
N PHE A 266 -16.74 19.64 -2.10
CA PHE A 266 -16.82 19.05 -3.43
C PHE A 266 -16.40 17.58 -3.45
N LEU A 267 -17.01 16.83 -4.36
CA LEU A 267 -16.65 15.45 -4.68
C LEU A 267 -15.90 15.42 -6.01
N ILE A 268 -14.77 14.73 -6.06
CA ILE A 268 -14.00 14.52 -7.29
C ILE A 268 -13.53 13.07 -7.42
N THR A 269 -14.01 12.37 -8.44
CA THR A 269 -13.71 10.95 -8.66
C THR A 269 -13.47 10.60 -10.12
N ASN A 270 -12.68 9.55 -10.36
CA ASN A 270 -12.51 8.95 -11.68
C ASN A 270 -13.69 8.05 -12.08
N SER A 271 -14.56 7.72 -11.13
CA SER A 271 -15.74 6.87 -11.31
C SER A 271 -16.86 7.60 -12.05
N THR A 272 -17.74 6.82 -12.70
CA THR A 272 -18.89 7.36 -13.42
C THR A 272 -19.96 7.85 -12.46
N TYR A 273 -20.77 8.82 -12.89
CA TYR A 273 -21.84 9.36 -12.05
C TYR A 273 -22.86 8.30 -11.64
N TRP A 274 -23.22 7.36 -12.52
CA TRP A 274 -24.14 6.27 -12.19
C TRP A 274 -23.65 5.46 -10.99
N TYR A 275 -22.36 5.10 -10.98
CA TYR A 275 -21.76 4.30 -9.91
C TYR A 275 -21.70 5.08 -8.59
N VAL A 276 -21.24 6.33 -8.66
CA VAL A 276 -21.21 7.25 -7.51
C VAL A 276 -22.61 7.42 -6.95
N ASN A 277 -23.62 7.60 -7.80
CA ASN A 277 -24.99 7.79 -7.36
C ASN A 277 -25.51 6.56 -6.59
N ARG A 278 -25.25 5.33 -7.08
CA ARG A 278 -25.64 4.10 -6.38
C ARG A 278 -25.03 4.03 -4.99
N GLY A 279 -23.71 4.24 -4.88
CA GLY A 279 -23.03 4.18 -3.60
C GLY A 279 -23.38 5.30 -2.65
N MET A 280 -23.46 6.54 -3.14
CA MET A 280 -23.80 7.70 -2.30
C MET A 280 -25.25 7.66 -1.83
N THR A 281 -26.19 7.15 -2.64
CA THR A 281 -27.56 6.88 -2.18
C THR A 281 -27.57 5.89 -1.03
N TYR A 282 -26.80 4.81 -1.10
CA TYR A 282 -26.67 3.85 0.00
C TYR A 282 -26.03 4.48 1.26
N LEU A 283 -24.98 5.29 1.10
CA LEU A 283 -24.23 5.85 2.23
C LEU A 283 -24.92 7.04 2.92
N LEU A 284 -25.64 7.89 2.18
CA LEU A 284 -26.16 9.18 2.66
C LEU A 284 -27.68 9.37 2.45
N GLY A 285 -28.31 8.54 1.61
CA GLY A 285 -29.70 8.63 1.17
C GLY A 285 -29.88 9.33 -0.19
N ASP A 286 -31.11 9.39 -0.68
CA ASP A 286 -31.43 9.90 -2.03
C ASP A 286 -31.00 11.35 -2.29
N ASN A 287 -30.97 12.16 -1.22
CA ASN A 287 -30.61 13.57 -1.27
C ASN A 287 -29.11 13.82 -0.99
N TRP A 288 -28.26 12.81 -1.22
CA TRP A 288 -26.83 12.91 -0.93
C TRP A 288 -26.13 14.10 -1.61
N ARG A 289 -26.66 14.57 -2.74
CA ARG A 289 -26.09 15.69 -3.51
C ARG A 289 -26.15 17.01 -2.76
N ASP A 290 -27.11 17.16 -1.84
CA ASP A 290 -27.29 18.38 -1.06
C ASP A 290 -26.11 18.63 -0.11
N PHE A 291 -25.27 17.62 0.14
CA PHE A 291 -24.04 17.76 0.92
C PHE A 291 -22.85 18.35 0.12
N PHE A 292 -22.96 18.51 -1.21
CA PHE A 292 -21.84 18.89 -2.07
C PHE A 292 -22.20 20.09 -2.95
N ASP A 293 -21.40 21.15 -2.89
CA ASP A 293 -21.52 22.31 -3.78
C ASP A 293 -21.15 21.96 -5.22
N VAL A 294 -20.20 21.04 -5.41
CA VAL A 294 -19.71 20.62 -6.72
C VAL A 294 -19.45 19.11 -6.73
N ILE A 295 -19.90 18.44 -7.80
CA ILE A 295 -19.67 17.01 -8.03
C ILE A 295 -19.00 16.84 -9.39
N ILE A 296 -17.79 16.27 -9.38
CA ILE A 296 -16.97 16.03 -10.57
C ILE A 296 -16.75 14.51 -10.70
N CYS A 297 -17.39 13.92 -11.70
CA CYS A 297 -17.21 12.51 -12.05
C CYS A 297 -16.27 12.37 -13.26
N GLN A 298 -15.67 11.18 -13.42
CA GLN A 298 -14.72 10.88 -14.51
C GLN A 298 -13.61 11.93 -14.65
N ALA A 299 -13.09 12.42 -13.53
CA ALA A 299 -12.13 13.52 -13.48
C ALA A 299 -10.79 13.23 -14.19
N ARG A 300 -10.43 11.95 -14.37
CA ARG A 300 -9.12 11.50 -14.93
C ARG A 300 -7.92 12.01 -14.11
N LYS A 301 -8.03 11.96 -12.79
CA LYS A 301 -6.89 12.12 -11.88
C LYS A 301 -5.79 11.10 -12.23
N PRO A 302 -4.51 11.48 -12.20
CA PRO A 302 -3.98 12.75 -11.70
C PRO A 302 -4.02 13.93 -12.68
N SER A 303 -4.25 13.70 -13.98
CA SER A 303 -4.21 14.76 -15.03
C SER A 303 -5.19 15.92 -14.81
N PHE A 304 -6.25 15.72 -14.02
CA PHE A 304 -7.14 16.82 -13.61
C PHE A 304 -6.39 17.96 -12.90
N PHE A 305 -5.35 17.63 -12.14
CA PHE A 305 -4.63 18.58 -11.29
C PHE A 305 -3.44 19.25 -11.99
N GLY A 306 -3.10 18.88 -13.22
CA GLY A 306 -1.95 19.39 -13.96
C GLY A 306 -1.74 18.72 -15.31
#